data_AF-A0A7I0JRN3-F1
#
_entry.id   AF-A0A7I0JRN3-F1
#
_cell.length_a   1.000
_cell.length_b   1.000
_cell.length_c   1.000
_cell.angle_alpha   90.00
_cell.angle_beta   90.00
_cell.angle_gamma   90.00
#
_symmetry.space_group_name_H-M   'P 1'
#
loop_
_entity.id
_entity.type
_entity.pdbx_description
1 polymer ?
#
loop_
_entity_poly.entity_id
_entity_poly.type
_entity_poly.pdbx_seq_one_letter_code
_entity_poly.pdbx_strand_id
1 'polypeptide(L)'
;SFISPHPPFIVPEPFNAMYDPTDGPAFRRAASWQAEAESHPYLAYDLGLQKRTKFVPGIKGKVPDWSEENLRRIRAIYYGMISELDAQLGRVWDALKSAGRWDDTVIVLTSDHAE
;
A
#
# COMPACT_ATOMS: atom_id res chain seq x y z
N SER A 1 -3.20 10.36 -13.32
CA SER A 1 -2.38 9.99 -12.15
C SER A 1 -3.32 9.53 -11.06
N PHE A 2 -3.03 8.39 -10.44
CA PHE A 2 -3.80 7.84 -9.33
C PHE A 2 -2.98 7.95 -8.06
N ILE A 3 -3.63 8.30 -6.95
CA ILE A 3 -2.95 8.43 -5.65
C ILE A 3 -2.86 7.10 -4.92
N SER A 4 -3.89 6.25 -5.04
CA SER A 4 -3.86 4.89 -4.51
C SER A 4 -2.70 4.12 -5.16
N PRO A 5 -1.97 3.28 -4.41
CA PRO A 5 -2.26 2.82 -3.04
C PRO A 5 -1.58 3.63 -1.91
N HIS A 6 -1.13 4.87 -2.17
CA HIS A 6 -0.51 5.71 -1.13
C HIS A 6 -1.47 5.91 0.07
N PRO A 7 -0.96 6.01 1.31
CA PRO A 7 -1.78 6.31 2.47
C PRO A 7 -2.69 7.55 2.29
N PRO A 8 -3.86 7.58 2.93
CA PRO A 8 -4.29 6.71 4.01
C PRO A 8 -4.68 5.30 3.53
N PHE A 9 -4.36 4.28 4.34
CA PHE A 9 -4.74 2.89 4.05
C PHE A 9 -6.23 2.68 4.30
N ILE A 10 -7.03 2.98 3.28
CA ILE A 10 -8.48 2.87 3.27
C ILE A 10 -8.93 2.56 1.84
N VAL A 11 -9.88 1.65 1.71
CA VAL A 11 -10.45 1.25 0.42
C VAL A 11 -11.91 0.82 0.66
N PRO A 12 -12.85 1.06 -0.27
CA PRO A 12 -14.24 0.65 -0.09
C PRO A 12 -14.45 -0.87 -0.17
N GLU A 13 -15.62 -1.33 0.26
CA GLU A 13 -16.13 -2.65 -0.15
C GLU A 13 -16.33 -2.71 -1.67
N PRO A 14 -16.07 -3.87 -2.31
CA PRO A 14 -15.64 -5.13 -1.70
C PRO A 14 -14.11 -5.25 -1.52
N PHE A 15 -13.34 -4.28 -2.00
CA PHE A 15 -11.87 -4.35 -2.04
C PHE A 15 -11.22 -4.46 -0.65
N ASN A 16 -11.84 -3.87 0.39
CA ASN A 16 -11.35 -3.89 1.77
C ASN A 16 -11.30 -5.29 2.41
N ALA A 17 -12.02 -6.25 1.83
CA ALA A 17 -12.13 -7.62 2.30
C ALA A 17 -11.72 -8.64 1.22
N MET A 18 -11.19 -8.17 0.09
CA MET A 18 -10.82 -9.02 -1.05
C MET A 18 -9.65 -9.95 -0.76
N TYR A 19 -8.80 -9.60 0.21
CA TYR A 19 -7.61 -10.36 0.58
C TYR A 19 -7.64 -10.75 2.06
N ASP A 20 -7.31 -12.01 2.35
CA ASP A 20 -7.11 -12.50 3.70
C ASP A 20 -5.81 -11.89 4.28
N PRO A 21 -5.84 -11.24 5.46
CA PRO A 21 -4.63 -10.72 6.11
C PRO A 21 -3.56 -11.78 6.40
N THR A 22 -3.95 -13.05 6.55
CA THR A 22 -3.02 -14.15 6.79
C THR A 22 -2.26 -14.55 5.53
N ASP A 23 -2.80 -14.24 4.34
CA ASP A 23 -2.16 -14.50 3.05
C ASP A 23 -1.02 -13.53 2.76
N GLY A 24 -0.09 -13.97 1.92
CA GLY A 24 1.04 -13.18 1.44
C GLY A 24 2.38 -13.54 2.10
N PRO A 25 3.49 -13.00 1.59
CA PRO A 25 4.82 -13.38 2.01
C PRO A 25 5.12 -12.99 3.46
N ALA A 26 6.10 -13.60 4.09
CA ALA A 26 6.65 -13.09 5.35
C ALA A 26 7.29 -11.71 5.12
N PHE A 27 7.19 -10.81 6.11
CA PHE A 27 7.89 -9.53 6.06
C PHE A 27 9.40 -9.75 6.15
N ARG A 28 10.17 -9.11 5.26
CA ARG A 28 11.63 -9.10 5.33
C ARG A 28 12.08 -7.97 6.24
N ARG A 29 12.37 -8.29 7.49
CA ARG A 29 12.76 -7.36 8.56
C ARG A 29 13.55 -8.09 9.63
N ALA A 30 14.28 -7.37 10.46
CA ALA A 30 14.85 -7.92 11.68
C ALA A 30 13.78 -8.45 12.64
N ALA A 31 14.21 -9.24 13.63
CA ALA A 31 13.34 -9.85 14.63
C ALA A 31 12.55 -8.81 15.45
N SER A 32 13.08 -7.60 15.60
CA SER A 32 12.42 -6.47 16.24
C SER A 32 12.83 -5.16 15.57
N TRP A 33 12.04 -4.10 15.75
CA TRP A 33 12.40 -2.79 15.22
C TRP A 33 13.65 -2.22 15.90
N GLN A 34 13.94 -2.61 17.15
CA GLN A 34 15.16 -2.23 17.86
C GLN A 34 16.40 -2.85 17.19
N ALA A 35 16.32 -4.14 16.83
CA ALA A 35 17.40 -4.81 16.10
C ALA A 35 17.62 -4.18 14.72
N GLU A 36 16.54 -3.75 14.04
CA GLU A 36 16.65 -2.98 12.79
C GLU A 36 17.34 -1.63 13.02
N ALA A 37 16.97 -0.91 14.08
CA ALA A 37 17.50 0.39 14.44
C ALA A 37 19.01 0.35 14.79
N GLU A 38 19.51 -0.76 15.32
CA GLU A 38 20.94 -0.95 15.61
C GLU A 38 21.81 -1.02 14.35
N SER A 39 21.23 -1.37 13.20
CA SER A 39 22.00 -1.51 11.95
C SER A 39 22.53 -0.19 11.41
N HIS A 40 21.83 0.94 11.66
CA HIS A 40 22.29 2.27 11.24
C HIS A 40 21.60 3.40 12.04
N PRO A 41 22.32 4.46 12.47
CA PRO A 41 21.72 5.58 13.24
C PRO A 41 20.53 6.26 12.55
N TYR A 42 20.55 6.33 11.21
CA TYR A 42 19.41 6.84 10.44
C TYR A 42 18.15 6.01 10.64
N LEU A 43 18.25 4.68 10.72
CA LEU A 43 17.09 3.81 10.93
C LEU A 43 16.51 4.01 12.33
N ALA A 44 17.36 4.15 13.35
CA ALA A 44 16.90 4.52 14.70
C ALA A 44 16.14 5.85 14.72
N TYR A 45 16.65 6.85 14.00
CA TYR A 45 16.00 8.14 13.85
C TYR A 45 14.65 8.03 13.12
N ASP A 46 14.63 7.41 11.94
CA ASP A 46 13.42 7.33 11.12
C ASP A 46 12.31 6.53 11.82
N LEU A 47 12.59 5.29 12.24
CA LEU A 47 11.63 4.43 12.94
C LEU A 47 11.07 5.12 14.19
N GLY A 48 11.91 5.86 14.93
CA GLY A 48 11.52 6.58 16.14
C GLY A 48 10.51 7.72 15.91
N LEU A 49 10.41 8.23 14.68
CA LEU A 49 9.56 9.37 14.29
C LEU A 49 8.29 8.97 13.53
N GLN A 50 8.19 7.73 13.06
CA GLN A 50 7.03 7.28 12.29
C GLN A 50 5.77 7.19 13.17
N LYS A 51 4.78 8.02 12.86
CA LYS A 51 3.49 8.10 13.57
C LYS A 51 2.42 7.36 12.79
N ARG A 52 1.61 6.53 13.47
CA ARG A 52 0.52 5.77 12.85
C ARG A 52 -0.50 6.66 12.15
N THR A 53 -0.75 7.86 12.68
CA THR A 53 -1.66 8.85 12.11
C THR A 53 -1.29 9.30 10.69
N LYS A 54 -0.03 9.15 10.28
CA LYS A 54 0.39 9.44 8.89
C LYS A 54 -0.18 8.43 7.89
N PHE A 55 -0.46 7.22 8.35
CA PHE A 55 -0.87 6.08 7.52
C PHE A 55 -2.34 5.74 7.66
N VAL A 56 -2.89 5.87 8.88
CA VAL A 56 -4.30 5.63 9.17
C VAL A 56 -4.85 6.79 10.00
N PRO A 57 -5.76 7.62 9.45
CA PRO A 57 -6.32 8.76 10.16
C PRO A 57 -6.97 8.36 11.48
N GLY A 58 -6.76 9.17 12.53
CA GLY A 58 -7.33 8.95 13.85
C GLY A 58 -6.60 7.92 14.74
N ILE A 59 -5.68 7.12 14.19
CA ILE A 59 -4.94 6.11 14.96
C ILE A 59 -3.69 6.71 15.61
N LYS A 60 -3.71 6.87 16.94
CA LYS A 60 -2.58 7.37 17.73
C LYS A 60 -1.50 6.30 17.95
N GLY A 61 -0.28 6.76 18.27
CA GLY A 61 0.88 5.91 18.56
C GLY A 61 1.93 5.92 17.45
N LYS A 62 2.98 5.11 17.61
CA LYS A 62 4.09 5.01 16.65
C LYS A 62 3.98 3.73 15.81
N VAL A 63 4.47 3.80 14.58
CA VAL A 63 4.47 2.66 13.63
C VAL A 63 5.20 1.43 14.19
N PRO A 64 6.38 1.55 14.85
CA PRO A 64 7.08 0.39 15.39
C PRO A 64 6.30 -0.43 16.43
N ASP A 65 5.28 0.17 17.05
CA ASP A 65 4.43 -0.49 18.04
C ASP A 65 3.32 -1.34 17.39
N TRP A 66 3.14 -1.32 16.06
CA TRP A 66 2.13 -2.14 15.40
C TRP A 66 2.45 -3.63 15.54
N SER A 67 1.46 -4.40 15.98
CA SER A 67 1.53 -5.86 15.93
C SER A 67 1.67 -6.38 14.50
N GLU A 68 2.18 -7.60 14.36
CA GLU A 68 2.24 -8.28 13.07
C GLU A 68 0.86 -8.44 12.43
N GLU A 69 -0.18 -8.70 13.24
CA GLU A 69 -1.58 -8.74 12.78
C GLU A 69 -2.02 -7.42 12.14
N ASN A 70 -1.69 -6.28 12.77
CA ASN A 70 -1.99 -4.97 12.18
C ASN A 70 -1.27 -4.77 10.85
N LEU A 71 0.01 -5.13 10.77
CA LEU A 71 0.80 -5.00 9.53
C LEU A 71 0.24 -5.89 8.41
N ARG A 72 -0.17 -7.11 8.75
CA ARG A 72 -0.85 -8.05 7.84
C ARG A 72 -2.17 -7.49 7.33
N ARG A 73 -2.98 -6.90 8.21
CA ARG A 73 -4.24 -6.23 7.84
C ARG A 73 -4.01 -5.03 6.93
N ILE A 74 -3.00 -4.20 7.23
CA ILE A 74 -2.61 -3.06 6.38
C ILE A 74 -2.19 -3.55 4.99
N ARG A 75 -1.37 -4.62 4.89
CA ARG A 75 -1.00 -5.21 3.59
C ARG A 75 -2.21 -5.68 2.79
N ALA A 76 -3.16 -6.37 3.43
CA ALA A 76 -4.39 -6.80 2.76
C ALA A 76 -5.21 -5.61 2.23
N ILE A 77 -5.31 -4.52 3.00
CA ILE A 77 -5.96 -3.28 2.56
C ILE A 77 -5.18 -2.65 1.40
N TYR A 78 -3.85 -2.59 1.46
CA TYR A 78 -3.00 -2.07 0.40
C TYR A 78 -3.20 -2.85 -0.91
N TYR A 79 -3.28 -4.19 -0.85
CA TYR A 79 -3.63 -5.01 -2.01
C TYR A 79 -5.05 -4.73 -2.52
N GLY A 80 -6.01 -4.52 -1.61
CA GLY A 80 -7.34 -4.04 -1.97
C GLY A 80 -7.31 -2.72 -2.74
N MET A 81 -6.50 -1.75 -2.30
CA MET A 81 -6.32 -0.46 -2.99
C MET A 81 -5.71 -0.62 -4.38
N ILE A 82 -4.78 -1.56 -4.55
CA ILE A 82 -4.24 -1.92 -5.89
C ILE A 82 -5.34 -2.49 -6.78
N SER A 83 -6.20 -3.36 -6.26
CA SER A 83 -7.30 -3.93 -7.05
C SER A 83 -8.39 -2.91 -7.39
N GLU A 84 -8.65 -1.95 -6.51
CA GLU A 84 -9.51 -0.81 -6.85
C GLU A 84 -8.88 0.02 -7.98
N LEU A 85 -7.58 0.32 -7.87
CA LEU A 85 -6.84 1.01 -8.93
C LEU A 85 -6.93 0.24 -10.25
N ASP A 86 -6.67 -1.07 -10.25
CA ASP A 86 -6.77 -1.93 -11.42
C ASP A 86 -8.17 -1.90 -12.05
N ALA A 87 -9.23 -1.86 -11.24
CA ALA A 87 -10.59 -1.69 -11.75
C ALA A 87 -10.80 -0.30 -12.40
N GLN A 88 -10.22 0.78 -11.85
CA GLN A 88 -10.28 2.11 -12.48
C GLN A 88 -9.48 2.16 -13.77
N LEU A 89 -8.35 1.46 -13.81
CA LEU A 89 -7.59 1.24 -15.01
C LEU A 89 -8.48 0.54 -16.05
N GLY A 90 -9.10 -0.60 -15.73
CA GLY A 90 -10.04 -1.29 -16.63
C GLY A 90 -11.05 -0.36 -17.33
N ARG A 91 -11.63 0.61 -16.62
CA ARG A 91 -12.54 1.61 -17.20
C ARG A 91 -11.89 2.49 -18.28
N VAL A 92 -10.63 2.88 -18.09
CA VAL A 92 -9.88 3.66 -19.08
C VAL A 92 -9.57 2.80 -20.31
N TRP A 93 -9.25 1.52 -20.13
CA TRP A 93 -8.94 0.60 -21.23
C TRP A 93 -10.20 0.35 -22.06
N ASP A 94 -11.33 0.14 -21.39
CA ASP A 94 -12.63 -0.06 -22.04
C ASP A 94 -13.05 1.17 -22.83
N ALA A 95 -12.85 2.38 -22.28
CA ALA A 95 -13.13 3.62 -23.00
C ALA A 95 -12.28 3.75 -24.28
N LEU A 96 -10.98 3.41 -24.23
CA LEU A 96 -10.11 3.42 -25.41
C LEU A 96 -10.57 2.41 -26.47
N LYS A 97 -10.96 1.20 -26.05
CA LYS A 97 -11.49 0.15 -26.94
C LYS A 97 -12.80 0.58 -27.58
N SER A 98 -13.75 1.09 -26.80
CA SER A 98 -15.04 1.58 -27.31
C SER A 98 -14.88 2.76 -28.29
N ALA A 99 -13.83 3.56 -28.13
CA ALA A 99 -13.50 4.64 -29.05
C ALA A 99 -12.75 4.18 -30.32
N GLY A 100 -12.43 2.89 -30.46
CA GLY A 100 -11.63 2.36 -31.57
C GLY A 100 -10.19 2.87 -31.58
N ARG A 101 -9.65 3.26 -30.41
CA ARG A 101 -8.31 3.85 -30.27
C ARG A 101 -7.28 2.90 -29.67
N TRP A 102 -7.70 1.70 -29.27
CA TRP A 102 -6.84 0.74 -28.58
C TRP A 102 -5.56 0.41 -29.35
N ASP A 103 -5.66 0.11 -30.64
CA ASP A 103 -4.52 -0.32 -31.46
C ASP A 103 -3.60 0.84 -31.90
N ASP A 104 -4.03 2.09 -31.71
CA ASP A 104 -3.30 3.32 -32.07
C ASP A 104 -2.99 4.18 -30.82
N THR A 105 -2.85 3.55 -29.66
CA THR A 105 -2.49 4.22 -28.40
C THR A 105 -1.31 3.52 -27.73
N VAL A 106 -0.24 4.27 -27.47
CA VAL A 106 0.85 3.81 -26.61
C VAL A 106 0.48 4.04 -25.15
N ILE A 107 0.52 2.98 -24.35
CA ILE A 107 0.25 3.04 -22.91
C ILE A 107 1.58 2.90 -22.15
N VAL A 108 1.88 3.89 -21.32
CA VAL A 108 3.01 3.84 -20.37
C VAL A 108 2.44 3.84 -18.96
N LEU A 109 2.66 2.75 -18.23
CA LEU A 109 2.26 2.60 -16.84
C LEU A 109 3.52 2.57 -15.98
N THR A 110 3.58 3.46 -14.98
CA THR A 110 4.69 3.57 -14.03
C THR A 110 4.17 4.02 -12.67
N SER A 111 4.98 3.81 -11.65
CA SER A 111 4.86 4.49 -10.35
C SER A 111 5.95 5.57 -10.24
N ASP A 112 5.76 6.55 -9.36
CA ASP A 112 6.79 7.50 -8.96
C ASP A 112 7.81 6.86 -8.00
N HIS A 113 7.34 6.06 -7.05
CA HIS A 113 8.14 5.22 -6.16
C HIS A 113 7.35 3.98 -5.66
N ALA A 114 8.02 3.14 -4.86
CA ALA A 114 7.41 2.00 -4.16
C ALA A 114 6.91 2.39 -2.76
N GLU A 115 6.58 1.42 -1.90
CA GLU A 115 6.26 1.59 -0.48
C GLU A 115 7.22 0.76 0.39
#